data_AF-A0A392U3B5-F1
#
_entry.id   AF-A0A392U3B5-F1
#
_cell.length_a   1.000
_cell.length_b   1.000
_cell.length_c   1.000
_cell.angle_alpha   90.00
_cell.angle_beta   90.00
_cell.angle_gamma   90.00
#
_symmetry.space_group_name_H-M   'P 1'
#
loop_
_entity.id
_entity.type
_entity.pdbx_description
1 polymer ?
#
loop_
_entity_poly.entity_id
_entity_poly.type
_entity_poly.pdbx_seq_one_letter_code
_entity_poly.pdbx_strand_id
1 'polypeptide(L)'
;VHINCCAKTVVFPKPEEESQLLNTKQVKESIKEQAELFAVFASLKLESKVKVEELPVVCEFPGVFPGDVSDVPPEREVEFSIDL
;
A
#
# COMPACT_ATOMS: atom_id res chain seq x y z
N VAL A 1 -13.97 27.55 -6.10
CA VAL A 1 -15.42 27.29 -6.28
C VAL A 1 -16.17 28.53 -5.81
N HIS A 2 -17.06 29.06 -6.65
CA HIS A 2 -17.85 30.24 -6.32
C HIS A 2 -19.32 29.85 -6.13
N ILE A 3 -19.87 30.15 -4.96
CA ILE A 3 -21.27 29.82 -4.60
C ILE A 3 -22.07 31.12 -4.55
N ASN A 4 -23.05 31.26 -5.44
CA ASN A 4 -23.99 32.37 -5.44
C ASN A 4 -25.29 31.95 -4.74
N CYS A 5 -25.45 32.34 -3.48
CA CYS A 5 -26.63 32.02 -2.68
C CYS A 5 -27.92 32.68 -3.18
N CYS A 6 -27.82 33.88 -3.77
CA CYS A 6 -28.98 34.59 -4.33
C CYS A 6 -29.54 33.88 -5.57
N ALA A 7 -28.65 33.39 -6.43
CA ALA A 7 -29.03 32.64 -7.64
C ALA A 7 -29.15 31.12 -7.40
N LYS A 8 -28.77 30.63 -6.21
CA LYS A 8 -28.64 29.20 -5.88
C LYS A 8 -27.76 28.43 -6.87
N THR A 9 -26.67 29.05 -7.34
CA THR A 9 -25.75 28.44 -8.30
C THR A 9 -24.37 28.20 -7.69
N VAL A 10 -23.70 27.17 -8.19
CA VAL A 10 -22.31 26.84 -7.86
C VAL A 10 -21.52 26.83 -9.15
N VAL A 11 -20.46 27.63 -9.21
CA VAL A 11 -19.54 27.72 -10.35
C VAL A 11 -18.20 27.13 -9.94
N PHE A 12 -17.80 26.07 -10.63
CA PHE A 12 -16.47 25.52 -10.49
C PHE A 12 -15.51 26.32 -11.40
N PRO A 13 -14.35 26.76 -10.90
CA PRO A 13 -13.33 27.31 -11.78
C PRO A 13 -13.00 26.27 -12.84
N LYS A 14 -12.80 26.72 -14.09
CA LYS A 14 -12.27 25.83 -15.12
C LYS A 14 -10.92 25.32 -14.61
N PRO A 15 -10.61 24.02 -14.76
CA PRO A 15 -9.25 23.58 -14.54
C PRO A 15 -8.34 24.48 -15.39
N GLU A 16 -7.29 25.02 -14.77
CA GLU A 16 -6.18 25.58 -15.55
C GLU A 16 -5.81 24.54 -16.59
N GLU A 17 -5.68 24.94 -17.87
CA GLU A 17 -5.46 24.03 -19.01
C GLU A 17 -4.54 22.89 -18.58
N GLU A 18 -5.19 21.74 -18.41
CA GLU A 18 -4.71 20.49 -17.86
C GLU A 18 -3.19 20.37 -18.01
N SER A 19 -2.46 20.67 -16.93
CA SER A 19 -1.01 20.53 -16.88
C SER A 19 -0.66 19.09 -17.21
N GLN A 20 -0.27 18.83 -18.46
CA GLN A 20 0.24 17.57 -18.98
C GLN A 20 -0.56 16.34 -18.52
N LEU A 21 -1.89 16.37 -18.65
CA LEU A 21 -2.66 15.14 -18.49
C LEU A 21 -2.21 14.12 -19.55
N LEU A 22 -1.66 13.01 -19.08
CA LEU A 22 -1.37 11.87 -19.94
C LEU A 22 -2.68 11.36 -20.53
N ASN A 23 -2.69 11.15 -21.84
CA ASN A 23 -3.83 10.51 -22.45
C ASN A 23 -3.94 9.05 -21.97
N THR A 24 -5.11 8.44 -22.15
CA THR A 24 -5.40 7.10 -21.65
C THR A 24 -4.44 6.02 -22.17
N LYS A 25 -3.87 6.17 -23.36
CA LYS A 25 -2.84 5.26 -23.90
C LYS A 25 -1.52 5.42 -23.16
N GLN A 26 -1.07 6.65 -22.97
CA GLN A 26 0.15 6.97 -22.23
C GLN A 26 0.08 6.47 -20.77
N VAL A 27 -1.06 6.68 -20.10
CA VAL A 27 -1.29 6.15 -18.75
C VAL A 27 -1.16 4.62 -18.73
N LYS A 28 -1.78 3.93 -19.70
CA LYS A 28 -1.75 2.48 -19.78
C LYS A 28 -0.33 1.94 -20.05
N GLU A 29 0.43 2.63 -20.91
CA GLU A 29 1.82 2.29 -21.21
C GLU A 29 2.71 2.48 -19.98
N SER A 30 2.61 3.61 -19.28
CA SER A 30 3.38 3.87 -18.05
C SER A 30 3.05 2.87 -16.93
N ILE A 31 1.78 2.51 -16.74
CA ILE A 31 1.39 1.49 -15.75
C ILE A 31 1.99 0.12 -16.11
N LYS A 32 1.97 -0.25 -17.41
CA LYS A 32 2.54 -1.51 -17.87
C LYS A 32 4.06 -1.57 -17.63
N GLU A 33 4.78 -0.51 -17.98
CA GLU A 33 6.23 -0.41 -17.76
C GLU A 33 6.58 -0.47 -16.26
N GLN A 34 5.82 0.22 -15.41
CA GLN A 34 6.00 0.14 -13.96
C GLN A 34 5.73 -1.27 -13.40
N ALA A 35 4.70 -1.96 -13.90
CA ALA A 35 4.39 -3.32 -13.47
C ALA A 35 5.51 -4.30 -13.85
N GLU A 36 6.09 -4.15 -15.05
CA GLU A 36 7.23 -4.96 -15.50
C GLU A 36 8.49 -4.68 -14.65
N LEU A 37 8.80 -3.42 -14.39
CA LEU A 37 9.92 -3.04 -13.53
C LEU A 37 9.76 -3.59 -12.10
N PHE A 38 8.55 -3.50 -11.55
CA PHE A 38 8.25 -4.04 -10.23
C PHE A 38 8.40 -5.57 -10.19
N ALA A 39 7.94 -6.28 -11.23
CA ALA A 39 8.09 -7.73 -11.33
C ALA A 39 9.57 -8.16 -11.38
N VAL A 40 10.40 -7.44 -12.15
CA VAL A 40 11.85 -7.69 -12.20
C VAL A 40 12.49 -7.40 -10.84
N PHE A 41 12.16 -6.27 -10.20
CA PHE A 41 12.71 -5.92 -8.90
C PHE A 41 12.29 -6.90 -7.80
N ALA A 42 11.03 -7.34 -7.79
CA ALA A 42 10.54 -8.36 -6.86
C ALA A 42 11.24 -9.70 -7.09
N SER A 43 11.49 -10.09 -8.34
CA SER A 43 12.25 -11.30 -8.68
C SER A 43 13.69 -11.22 -8.20
N LEU A 44 14.37 -10.09 -8.40
CA LEU A 44 15.73 -9.85 -7.91
C LEU A 44 15.79 -9.86 -6.37
N LYS A 45 14.78 -9.30 -5.69
CA LYS A 45 14.65 -9.37 -4.22
C LYS A 45 14.33 -10.77 -3.72
N LEU A 46 13.57 -11.55 -4.49
CA LEU A 46 13.26 -12.94 -4.17
C LEU A 46 14.50 -13.83 -4.34
N GLU A 47 15.33 -13.56 -5.35
CA GLU A 47 16.65 -14.18 -5.51
C GLU A 47 17.61 -13.77 -4.39
N SER A 48 17.53 -12.50 -3.94
CA SER A 48 18.24 -12.01 -2.76
C SER A 48 17.56 -12.37 -1.44
N LYS A 49 16.83 -13.48 -1.36
CA LYS A 49 16.29 -14.02 -0.11
C LYS A 49 17.47 -14.22 0.84
N VAL A 50 17.79 -13.20 1.63
CA VAL A 50 18.50 -13.38 2.89
C VAL A 50 17.65 -14.39 3.61
N LYS A 51 18.21 -15.59 3.77
CA LYS A 51 17.56 -16.64 4.54
C LYS A 51 17.18 -15.98 5.86
N VAL A 52 15.94 -16.11 6.28
CA VAL A 52 15.48 -15.44 7.52
C VAL A 52 16.37 -15.87 8.68
N GLU A 53 16.92 -17.09 8.59
CA GLU A 53 17.93 -17.71 9.43
C GLU A 53 19.29 -16.98 9.46
N GLU A 54 19.57 -16.10 8.50
CA GLU A 54 20.79 -15.27 8.40
C GLU A 54 20.60 -13.85 8.94
N LEU A 55 19.36 -13.47 9.30
CA LEU A 55 19.11 -12.18 9.96
C LEU A 55 19.66 -12.24 11.40
N PRO A 56 20.49 -11.28 11.84
CA PRO A 56 21.11 -11.32 13.17
C PRO A 56 20.10 -11.50 14.32
N VAL A 57 18.96 -10.83 14.21
CA VAL A 57 17.85 -10.92 15.17
C VAL A 57 17.22 -12.32 15.23
N VAL A 58 17.28 -13.11 14.16
CA VAL A 58 16.78 -14.49 14.13
C VAL A 58 17.83 -15.45 14.69
N CYS A 59 19.12 -15.23 14.37
CA CYS A 59 20.22 -16.02 14.90
C CYS A 59 20.36 -15.91 16.42
N GLU A 60 20.08 -14.74 17.00
CA GLU A 60 20.09 -14.51 18.45
C GLU A 60 18.96 -15.27 19.17
N PHE A 61 17.94 -15.71 18.42
CA PHE A 61 16.68 -16.19 18.95
C PHE A 61 16.15 -17.43 18.20
N PRO A 62 16.92 -18.54 18.12
CA PRO A 62 16.61 -19.68 17.26
C PRO A 62 15.39 -20.52 17.69
N GLY A 63 14.84 -20.27 18.89
CA GLY A 63 13.73 -21.03 19.47
C GLY A 63 12.39 -20.29 19.55
N VAL A 64 12.31 -19.02 19.13
CA VAL A 64 11.07 -18.21 19.22
C VAL A 64 10.31 -18.05 17.90
N PHE A 65 10.91 -18.45 16.77
CA PHE A 65 10.24 -18.51 15.48
C PHE A 65 9.91 -19.97 15.14
N PRO A 66 8.75 -20.50 15.57
CA PRO A 66 8.30 -21.79 15.07
C PRO A 66 8.10 -21.70 13.54
N GLY A 67 8.46 -22.76 12.81
CA GLY A 67 8.32 -22.82 11.35
C GLY A 67 6.87 -22.63 10.86
N ASP A 68 5.90 -22.80 11.76
CA ASP A 68 4.48 -22.56 11.56
C ASP A 68 4.03 -21.40 12.45
N VAL A 69 4.24 -20.17 11.99
CA VAL A 69 3.55 -19.02 12.59
C VAL A 69 2.13 -19.04 12.04
N SER A 70 1.14 -19.40 12.86
CA SER A 70 -0.27 -19.17 12.51
C SER A 70 -0.44 -17.67 12.25
N ASP A 71 -0.84 -17.29 11.03
CA ASP A 71 -1.13 -15.90 10.64
C ASP A 71 -2.17 -15.25 11.56
N VAL A 72 -2.92 -16.08 12.29
CA VAL A 72 -3.91 -15.66 13.27
C VAL A 72 -3.29 -15.77 14.67
N PRO A 73 -3.22 -14.68 15.46
CA PRO A 73 -2.88 -14.80 16.87
C PRO A 73 -3.89 -15.75 17.54
N PRO A 74 -3.47 -16.60 18.49
CA PRO A 74 -4.39 -17.50 19.19
C PRO A 74 -5.61 -16.74 19.71
N GLU A 75 -6.80 -17.36 19.73
CA GLU A 75 -7.98 -16.74 20.32
C GLU A 75 -7.64 -16.23 21.73
N ARG A 76 -7.85 -14.93 21.97
CA ARG A 76 -7.64 -14.31 23.28
C ARG A 76 -8.97 -13.74 23.75
N GLU A 77 -9.34 -14.07 24.98
CA GLU A 77 -10.48 -13.42 25.63
C GLU A 77 -10.14 -11.95 25.86
N VAL A 78 -11.05 -11.06 25.45
CA VAL A 78 -10.93 -9.62 25.68
C VAL A 78 -11.98 -9.24 26.71
N GLU A 79 -11.54 -8.83 27.90
CA GLU A 79 -12.41 -8.20 28.89
C GLU A 79 -12.51 -6.71 28.56
N PHE A 80 -13.74 -6.22 28.38
CA PHE A 80 -14.01 -4.80 28.21
C PHE A 80 -15.06 -4.36 29.23
N SER A 81 -14.83 -3.18 29.80
CA SER A 81 -15.78 -2.48 30.67
C SER A 81 -16.57 -1.46 29.86
N ILE A 82 -17.89 -1.43 30.02
CA ILE A 82 -18.74 -0.36 29.50
C ILE A 82 -19.17 0.49 30.69
N ASP A 83 -18.75 1.75 30.72
CA ASP A 83 -19.36 2.75 31.62
C ASP A 83 -20.63 3.29 30.96
N LEU A 84 -21.74 3.25 31.71
CA LEU A 84 -23.07 3.71 31.27
C LEU A 84 -23.27 5.21 31.50
#